data_AF-A0A1M5S4R1-F1
#
_entry.id   AF-A0A1M5S4R1-F1
#
_cell.length_a   1.000
_cell.length_b   1.000
_cell.length_c   1.000
_cell.angle_alpha   90.00
_cell.angle_beta   90.00
_cell.angle_gamma   90.00
#
_symmetry.space_group_name_H-M   'P 1'
#
loop_
_entity.id
_entity.type
_entity.pdbx_description
1 polymer ?
#
loop_
_entity_poly.entity_id
_entity_poly.type
_entity_poly.pdbx_seq_one_letter_code
_entity_poly.pdbx_strand_id
1 'polypeptide(L)'
;MNTLKIDYKNIYYPPGGILMWIIIFLELITFGMALVAFVYYGQQEPEVFHQSRLQLNTTMGAINTVFLLTSGFFMATAVDKFKENNIAKSSFYFKLTMLGGLFFLVLKSVEYYHKIESGISLETNMFFSFYWMLTAFHLIHVIMGLVILIWTNYGMTKENSDTAVEDVEACAAFWHMCDLIWLLLFPVLYLIF
;
A
#
# COMPACT_ATOMS: atom_id res chain seq x y z
N MET A 1 17.13 -21.61 -32.91
CA MET A 1 16.12 -21.22 -31.90
C MET A 1 16.47 -19.80 -31.48
N ASN A 2 15.73 -18.80 -31.97
CA ASN A 2 16.00 -17.39 -31.64
C ASN A 2 15.65 -17.15 -30.17
N THR A 3 16.67 -16.97 -29.33
CA THR A 3 16.50 -16.43 -27.99
C THR A 3 15.97 -15.00 -28.14
N LEU A 4 14.68 -14.79 -27.90
CA LEU A 4 14.12 -13.45 -27.74
C LEU A 4 14.87 -12.80 -26.57
N LYS A 5 15.85 -11.94 -26.87
CA LYS A 5 16.41 -11.00 -25.91
C LYS A 5 15.25 -10.07 -25.55
N ILE A 6 14.61 -10.32 -24.41
CA ILE A 6 13.62 -9.40 -23.86
C ILE A 6 14.39 -8.13 -23.47
N ASP A 7 14.25 -7.09 -24.29
CA ASP A 7 14.82 -5.79 -24.01
C ASP A 7 13.94 -5.10 -22.96
N TYR A 8 14.46 -5.08 -21.73
CA TYR A 8 13.83 -4.52 -20.52
C TYR A 8 13.72 -2.98 -20.56
N LYS A 9 14.10 -2.33 -21.68
CA LYS A 9 14.04 -0.87 -21.87
C LYS A 9 12.94 -0.42 -22.83
N ASN A 10 11.83 -1.15 -22.91
CA ASN A 10 10.69 -0.71 -23.72
C ASN A 10 9.59 -0.13 -22.84
N ILE A 11 9.16 1.12 -23.09
CA ILE A 11 8.06 1.79 -22.36
C ILE A 11 6.78 0.93 -22.37
N TYR A 12 6.61 0.10 -23.40
CA TYR A 12 5.46 -0.78 -23.55
C TYR A 12 5.51 -2.05 -22.67
N TYR A 13 6.63 -2.35 -22.01
CA TYR A 13 6.83 -3.51 -21.13
C TYR A 13 7.46 -3.09 -19.79
N PRO A 14 6.69 -2.40 -18.92
CA PRO A 14 7.17 -2.00 -17.61
C PRO A 14 7.26 -3.22 -16.66
N PRO A 15 8.03 -3.13 -15.55
CA PRO A 15 8.14 -4.20 -14.57
C PRO A 15 6.77 -4.65 -14.06
N GLY A 16 6.50 -5.96 -14.12
CA GLY A 16 5.21 -6.55 -13.76
C GLY A 16 4.10 -6.45 -14.81
N GLY A 17 4.43 -5.99 -16.02
CA GLY A 17 3.51 -5.97 -17.16
C GLY A 17 2.61 -4.74 -17.22
N ILE A 18 2.17 -4.39 -18.44
CA ILE A 18 1.40 -3.16 -18.70
C ILE A 18 0.06 -3.11 -17.95
N LEU A 19 -0.59 -4.27 -17.75
CA LEU A 19 -1.88 -4.35 -17.07
C LEU A 19 -1.77 -3.88 -15.61
N MET A 20 -0.68 -4.25 -14.92
CA MET A 20 -0.44 -3.83 -13.55
C MET A 20 -0.34 -2.31 -13.45
N TRP A 21 0.36 -1.67 -14.40
CA TRP A 21 0.51 -0.22 -14.41
C TRP A 21 -0.80 0.51 -14.71
N ILE A 22 -1.64 -0.02 -15.58
CA ILE A 22 -2.99 0.53 -15.82
C ILE A 22 -3.81 0.52 -14.51
N ILE A 23 -3.76 -0.59 -13.77
CA ILE A 23 -4.44 -0.70 -12.46
C ILE A 23 -3.87 0.31 -11.47
N ILE A 24 -2.54 0.42 -11.36
CA ILE A 24 -1.87 1.40 -10.48
C ILE A 24 -2.33 2.82 -10.79
N PHE A 25 -2.36 3.23 -12.06
CA PHE A 25 -2.82 4.57 -12.41
C PHE A 25 -4.29 4.81 -12.10
N LEU A 26 -5.15 3.81 -12.35
CA LEU A 26 -6.58 3.91 -12.04
C LEU A 26 -6.80 4.11 -10.53
N GLU A 27 -6.12 3.32 -9.70
CA GLU A 27 -6.20 3.43 -8.24
C GLU A 27 -5.66 4.78 -7.76
N LEU A 28 -4.48 5.21 -8.26
CA LEU A 28 -3.90 6.50 -7.88
C LEU A 28 -4.78 7.69 -8.27
N ILE A 29 -5.42 7.64 -9.45
CA ILE A 29 -6.37 8.68 -9.87
C ILE A 29 -7.60 8.67 -8.96
N THR A 30 -8.13 7.50 -8.62
CA THR A 30 -9.31 7.36 -7.75
C THR A 30 -9.05 7.94 -6.36
N PHE A 31 -7.95 7.52 -5.71
CA PHE A 31 -7.53 8.09 -4.42
C PHE A 31 -7.17 9.57 -4.53
N GLY A 32 -6.51 9.98 -5.61
CA GLY A 32 -6.13 11.37 -5.87
C GLY A 32 -7.34 12.29 -5.95
N MET A 33 -8.38 11.92 -6.71
CA MET A 33 -9.63 12.68 -6.80
C MET A 33 -10.32 12.78 -5.43
N ALA A 34 -10.36 11.68 -4.67
CA ALA A 34 -10.95 11.69 -3.33
C ALA A 34 -10.17 12.57 -2.35
N LEU A 35 -8.83 12.61 -2.44
CA LEU A 35 -7.99 13.52 -1.66
C LEU A 35 -8.17 14.99 -2.04
N VAL A 36 -8.30 15.28 -3.34
CA VAL A 36 -8.63 16.64 -3.81
C VAL A 36 -9.98 17.09 -3.26
N ALA A 37 -10.99 16.21 -3.29
CA ALA A 37 -12.29 16.49 -2.70
C ALA A 37 -12.18 16.72 -1.18
N PHE A 38 -11.44 15.87 -0.46
CA PHE A 38 -11.17 16.05 0.97
C PHE A 38 -10.58 17.42 1.28
N VAL A 39 -9.57 17.85 0.50
CA VAL A 39 -8.94 19.16 0.69
C VAL A 39 -9.91 20.31 0.39
N TYR A 40 -10.71 20.17 -0.67
CA TYR A 40 -11.72 21.17 -1.03
C TYR A 40 -12.78 21.36 0.06
N TYR A 41 -13.29 20.27 0.65
CA TYR A 41 -14.22 20.36 1.79
C TYR A 41 -13.54 20.89 3.06
N GLY A 42 -12.27 20.53 3.29
CA GLY A 42 -11.50 21.06 4.42
C GLY A 42 -11.27 22.56 4.37
N GLN A 43 -11.26 23.16 3.18
CA GLN A 43 -11.21 24.62 3.02
C GLN A 43 -12.54 25.30 3.31
N GLN A 44 -13.67 24.60 3.14
CA GLN A 44 -15.00 25.14 3.44
C GLN A 44 -15.33 25.07 4.94
N GLU A 45 -14.85 24.03 5.63
CA GLU A 45 -15.08 23.82 7.07
C GLU A 45 -13.76 23.68 7.85
N PRO A 46 -12.88 24.70 7.84
CA PRO A 46 -11.52 24.60 8.37
C PRO A 46 -11.49 24.28 9.87
N GLU A 47 -12.40 24.86 10.66
CA GLU A 47 -12.48 24.60 12.10
C GLU A 47 -12.87 23.15 12.39
N VAL A 48 -13.84 22.59 11.66
CA VAL A 48 -14.27 21.20 11.84
C VAL A 48 -13.14 20.23 11.47
N PHE A 49 -12.44 20.50 10.37
CA PHE A 49 -11.32 19.67 9.92
C PHE A 49 -10.15 19.74 10.90
N HIS A 50 -9.81 20.93 11.40
CA HIS A 50 -8.76 21.11 12.39
C HIS A 50 -9.06 20.34 13.68
N GLN A 51 -10.26 20.52 14.25
CA GLN A 51 -10.66 19.81 15.47
C GLN A 51 -10.73 18.29 15.26
N SER A 52 -11.18 17.83 14.10
CA SER A 52 -11.24 16.40 13.78
C SER A 52 -9.86 15.78 13.60
N ARG A 53 -8.92 16.49 12.95
CA ARG A 53 -7.52 16.07 12.81
C ARG A 53 -6.82 15.92 14.14
N LEU A 54 -7.07 16.81 15.10
CA LEU A 54 -6.52 16.71 16.47
C LEU A 54 -6.97 15.46 17.22
N GLN A 55 -8.10 14.86 16.83
CA GLN A 55 -8.54 13.60 17.41
C GLN A 55 -7.75 12.42 16.84
N LEU A 56 -7.07 12.54 15.70
CA LEU A 56 -6.25 11.46 15.15
C LEU A 56 -4.92 11.33 15.91
N ASN A 57 -4.39 10.10 15.97
CA ASN A 57 -3.09 9.86 16.59
C ASN A 57 -1.98 9.91 15.53
N THR A 58 -1.37 11.09 15.38
CA THR A 58 -0.28 11.32 14.42
C THR A 58 0.92 10.41 14.67
N THR A 59 1.23 10.08 15.94
CA THR A 59 2.34 9.18 16.28
C THR A 59 2.08 7.77 15.75
N MET A 60 0.87 7.24 15.93
CA MET A 60 0.50 5.92 15.37
C MET A 60 0.55 5.93 13.85
N GLY A 61 0.05 7.00 13.20
CA GLY A 61 0.14 7.17 11.75
C GLY A 61 1.58 7.25 11.24
N ALA A 62 2.46 7.95 11.95
CA ALA A 62 3.88 8.07 11.60
C ALA A 62 4.61 6.73 11.75
N ILE A 63 4.35 6.00 12.84
CA ILE A 63 4.88 4.65 13.06
C ILE A 63 4.44 3.73 11.90
N ASN A 64 3.15 3.71 11.56
CA ASN A 64 2.63 2.95 10.42
C ASN A 64 3.36 3.27 9.12
N THR A 65 3.60 4.55 8.87
CA THR A 65 4.32 5.00 7.66
C THR A 65 5.75 4.48 7.64
N VAL A 66 6.47 4.54 8.75
CA VAL A 66 7.84 3.99 8.83
C VAL A 66 7.86 2.48 8.57
N PHE A 67 6.91 1.73 9.16
CA PHE A 67 6.82 0.29 8.94
C PHE A 67 6.48 -0.07 7.50
N LEU A 68 5.55 0.64 6.85
CA LEU A 68 5.22 0.42 5.44
C LEU A 68 6.39 0.75 4.52
N LEU A 69 7.06 1.89 4.71
CA LEU A 69 8.23 2.25 3.89
C LEU A 69 9.37 1.23 4.06
N THR A 70 9.58 0.75 5.28
CA THR A 70 10.57 -0.31 5.55
C THR A 70 10.16 -1.63 4.90
N SER A 71 8.87 -1.96 4.92
CA SER A 71 8.31 -3.11 4.21
C SER A 71 8.55 -3.01 2.70
N GLY A 72 8.30 -1.84 2.10
CA GLY A 72 8.64 -1.57 0.70
C GLY A 72 10.13 -1.79 0.40
N PHE A 73 11.03 -1.31 1.25
CA PHE A 73 12.47 -1.58 1.08
C PHE A 73 12.80 -3.08 1.07
N PHE A 74 12.19 -3.86 1.97
CA PHE A 74 12.33 -5.32 1.96
C PHE A 74 11.77 -5.94 0.69
N MET A 75 10.64 -5.45 0.18
CA MET A 75 10.04 -5.94 -1.04
C MET A 75 10.95 -5.71 -2.26
N ALA A 76 11.52 -4.51 -2.39
CA ALA A 76 12.49 -4.21 -3.45
C ALA A 76 13.71 -5.13 -3.36
N THR A 77 14.24 -5.34 -2.16
CA THR A 77 15.36 -6.27 -1.93
C THR A 77 14.98 -7.71 -2.29
N ALA A 78 13.73 -8.13 -2.04
CA ALA A 78 13.23 -9.45 -2.40
C ALA A 78 13.25 -9.69 -3.91
N VAL A 79 12.81 -8.71 -4.69
CA VAL A 79 12.85 -8.75 -6.16
C VAL A 79 14.28 -8.92 -6.66
N ASP A 80 15.22 -8.13 -6.12
CA ASP A 80 16.64 -8.21 -6.52
C ASP A 80 17.23 -9.59 -6.22
N LYS A 81 16.94 -10.16 -5.04
CA LYS A 81 17.41 -11.50 -4.68
C LYS A 81 16.76 -12.60 -5.49
N PHE A 82 15.51 -12.42 -5.92
CA PHE A 82 14.85 -13.33 -6.85
C PHE A 82 15.54 -13.32 -8.22
N LYS A 83 15.86 -12.14 -8.76
CA LYS A 83 16.59 -11.98 -10.03
C LYS A 83 18.00 -12.58 -10.00
N GLU A 84 18.65 -12.60 -8.83
CA GLU A 84 19.92 -13.28 -8.60
C GLU A 84 19.79 -14.83 -8.49
N ASN A 85 18.59 -15.39 -8.68
CA ASN A 85 18.24 -16.80 -8.45
C ASN A 85 18.43 -17.26 -6.98
N ASN A 86 18.46 -16.32 -6.02
CA ASN A 86 18.57 -16.62 -4.60
C ASN A 86 17.18 -16.67 -3.94
N ILE A 87 16.46 -17.76 -4.19
CA ILE A 87 15.07 -17.95 -3.74
C ILE A 87 14.95 -17.93 -2.21
N ALA A 88 15.92 -18.51 -1.50
CA ALA A 88 15.92 -18.55 -0.03
C ALA A 88 15.95 -17.14 0.57
N LYS A 89 16.84 -16.26 0.06
CA LYS A 89 16.90 -14.86 0.51
C LYS A 89 15.68 -14.06 0.05
N SER A 90 15.22 -14.27 -1.18
CA SER A 90 13.98 -13.64 -1.65
C SER A 90 12.81 -13.95 -0.72
N SER A 91 12.58 -15.23 -0.41
CA SER A 91 11.51 -15.66 0.50
C SER A 91 11.63 -15.07 1.90
N PHE A 92 12.85 -14.93 2.41
CA PHE A 92 13.08 -14.26 3.68
C PHE A 92 12.62 -12.79 3.65
N TYR A 93 12.98 -12.04 2.60
CA TYR A 93 12.55 -10.64 2.46
C TYR A 93 11.05 -10.48 2.17
N PHE A 94 10.42 -11.41 1.43
CA PHE A 94 8.96 -11.48 1.31
C PHE A 94 8.29 -11.61 2.68
N LYS A 95 8.82 -12.47 3.56
CA LYS A 95 8.29 -12.64 4.92
C LYS A 95 8.45 -11.38 5.77
N LEU A 96 9.57 -10.68 5.65
CA LEU A 96 9.77 -9.38 6.32
C LEU A 96 8.79 -8.31 5.80
N THR A 97 8.55 -8.29 4.49
CA THR A 97 7.57 -7.41 3.85
C THR A 97 6.17 -7.65 4.42
N MET A 98 5.73 -8.92 4.44
CA MET A 98 4.44 -9.33 5.00
C MET A 98 4.31 -8.97 6.48
N LEU A 99 5.37 -9.11 7.28
CA LEU A 99 5.37 -8.71 8.69
C LEU A 99 5.10 -7.21 8.85
N GLY A 100 5.71 -6.36 8.03
CA GLY A 100 5.44 -4.92 8.03
C GLY A 100 3.99 -4.59 7.68
N GLY A 101 3.42 -5.28 6.68
CA GLY A 101 2.00 -5.14 6.32
C GLY A 101 1.04 -5.60 7.41
N LEU A 102 1.34 -6.73 8.08
CA LEU A 102 0.54 -7.20 9.22
C LEU A 102 0.59 -6.22 10.39
N PHE A 103 1.76 -5.65 10.67
CA PHE A 103 1.90 -4.64 11.71
C PHE A 103 1.06 -3.39 11.42
N PHE A 104 1.06 -2.94 10.16
CA PHE A 104 0.18 -1.87 9.70
C PHE A 104 -1.31 -2.18 9.95
N LEU A 105 -1.76 -3.39 9.59
CA LEU A 105 -3.16 -3.80 9.81
C LEU A 105 -3.53 -3.81 11.30
N VAL A 106 -2.64 -4.30 12.16
CA VAL A 106 -2.88 -4.35 13.61
C VAL A 106 -2.99 -2.95 14.18
N LEU A 107 -2.02 -2.08 13.92
CA LEU A 107 -2.06 -0.70 14.42
C LEU A 107 -3.29 0.05 13.90
N LYS A 108 -3.64 -0.12 12.63
CA LYS A 108 -4.81 0.55 12.06
C LYS A 108 -6.12 0.03 12.65
N SER A 109 -6.21 -1.27 12.93
CA SER A 109 -7.37 -1.86 13.61
C SER A 109 -7.52 -1.36 15.04
N VAL A 110 -6.42 -1.18 15.78
CA VAL A 110 -6.44 -0.57 17.12
C VAL A 110 -6.90 0.89 17.06
N GLU A 111 -6.42 1.66 16.09
CA GLU A 111 -6.88 3.03 15.88
C GLU A 111 -8.39 3.07 15.57
N TYR A 112 -8.89 2.19 14.71
CA TYR A 112 -10.32 2.08 14.41
C TYR A 112 -11.15 1.74 15.64
N TYR A 113 -10.69 0.78 16.45
CA TYR A 113 -11.37 0.39 17.67
C TYR A 113 -11.54 1.58 18.62
N HIS A 114 -10.46 2.32 18.90
CA HIS A 114 -10.53 3.51 19.76
C HIS A 114 -11.45 4.60 19.18
N LYS A 115 -11.51 4.76 17.85
CA LYS A 115 -12.40 5.74 17.21
C LYS A 115 -13.87 5.36 17.37
N ILE A 116 -14.21 4.10 17.13
CA ILE A 116 -15.57 3.58 17.28
C ILE A 116 -16.00 3.68 18.75
N GLU A 117 -15.12 3.33 19.69
CA GLU A 117 -15.39 3.43 21.13
C GLU A 117 -15.66 4.89 21.56
N SER A 118 -14.95 5.86 20.97
CA SER A 118 -15.21 7.28 21.19
C SER A 118 -16.48 7.82 20.50
N GLY A 119 -17.28 6.97 19.86
CA GLY A 119 -18.52 7.35 19.17
C GLY A 119 -18.31 8.04 17.82
N ILE A 120 -17.08 7.99 17.28
CA ILE A 120 -16.75 8.56 15.97
C ILE A 120 -17.07 7.53 14.89
N SER A 121 -17.98 7.89 13.99
CA SER A 121 -18.47 7.05 12.90
C SER A 121 -18.35 7.77 11.56
N LEU A 122 -18.82 7.10 10.49
CA LEU A 122 -18.93 7.70 9.16
C LEU A 122 -19.84 8.93 9.11
N GLU A 123 -20.79 9.06 10.03
CA GLU A 123 -21.80 10.13 10.04
C GLU A 123 -21.42 11.30 10.95
N THR A 124 -20.29 11.23 11.65
CA THR A 124 -19.91 12.26 12.64
C THR A 124 -19.71 13.63 12.00
N ASN A 125 -18.96 13.71 10.90
CA ASN A 125 -18.78 14.91 10.08
C ASN A 125 -18.09 14.53 8.77
N MET A 126 -17.98 15.49 7.85
CA MET A 126 -17.39 15.27 6.52
C MET A 126 -15.93 14.78 6.59
N PHE A 127 -15.14 15.27 7.54
CA PHE A 127 -13.76 14.81 7.76
C PHE A 127 -13.73 13.30 8.05
N PHE A 128 -14.54 12.85 9.02
CA PHE A 128 -14.56 11.43 9.40
C PHE A 128 -15.19 10.56 8.33
N SER A 129 -16.17 11.04 7.57
CA SER A 129 -16.70 10.32 6.40
C SER A 129 -15.59 9.97 5.41
N PHE A 130 -14.77 10.97 5.01
CA PHE A 130 -13.63 10.74 4.12
C PHE A 130 -12.54 9.89 4.77
N TYR A 131 -12.19 10.17 6.03
CA TYR A 131 -11.19 9.40 6.76
C TYR A 131 -11.52 7.91 6.73
N TRP A 132 -12.74 7.53 7.13
CA TRP A 132 -13.17 6.15 7.17
C TRP A 132 -13.19 5.52 5.77
N MET A 133 -13.72 6.21 4.77
CA MET A 133 -13.78 5.68 3.41
C MET A 133 -12.40 5.47 2.79
N LEU A 134 -11.54 6.50 2.84
CA LEU A 134 -10.18 6.45 2.27
C LEU A 134 -9.32 5.38 2.97
N THR A 135 -9.34 5.38 4.30
CA THR A 135 -8.48 4.46 5.06
C THR A 135 -9.01 3.03 5.04
N ALA A 136 -10.33 2.81 5.02
CA ALA A 136 -10.90 1.46 4.89
C ALA A 136 -10.66 0.87 3.50
N PHE A 137 -10.82 1.66 2.44
CA PHE A 137 -10.53 1.19 1.09
C PHE A 137 -9.05 0.86 0.93
N HIS A 138 -8.15 1.70 1.48
CA HIS A 138 -6.73 1.38 1.52
C HIS A 138 -6.41 0.12 2.34
N LEU A 139 -7.07 -0.10 3.48
CA LEU A 139 -6.89 -1.31 4.28
C LEU A 139 -7.21 -2.58 3.47
N ILE A 140 -8.26 -2.54 2.65
CA ILE A 140 -8.62 -3.65 1.75
C ILE A 140 -7.51 -3.90 0.73
N HIS A 141 -6.89 -2.86 0.17
CA HIS A 141 -5.76 -3.00 -0.75
C HIS A 141 -4.55 -3.67 -0.08
N VAL A 142 -4.22 -3.27 1.15
CA VAL A 142 -3.12 -3.87 1.91
C VAL A 142 -3.42 -5.35 2.19
N ILE A 143 -4.65 -5.71 2.56
CA ILE A 143 -5.06 -7.11 2.73
C ILE A 143 -4.89 -7.89 1.42
N MET A 144 -5.36 -7.35 0.29
CA MET A 144 -5.17 -7.97 -1.02
C MET A 144 -3.68 -8.14 -1.36
N GLY A 145 -2.88 -7.12 -1.08
CA GLY A 145 -1.43 -7.16 -1.27
C GLY A 145 -0.77 -8.26 -0.46
N LEU A 146 -1.19 -8.47 0.79
CA LEU A 146 -0.69 -9.57 1.62
C LEU A 146 -1.06 -10.93 1.04
N VAL A 147 -2.28 -11.10 0.52
CA VAL A 147 -2.70 -12.33 -0.16
C VAL A 147 -1.83 -12.61 -1.38
N ILE A 148 -1.56 -11.59 -2.21
CA ILE A 148 -0.67 -11.71 -3.38
C ILE A 148 0.75 -12.07 -2.94
N LEU A 149 1.30 -11.41 -1.91
CA LEU A 149 2.63 -11.71 -1.37
C LEU A 149 2.73 -13.16 -0.88
N ILE A 150 1.72 -13.66 -0.15
CA ILE A 150 1.66 -15.04 0.33
C ILE A 150 1.66 -16.00 -0.86
N TRP A 151 0.82 -15.75 -1.85
CA TRP A 151 0.67 -16.61 -3.03
C TRP A 151 1.96 -16.66 -3.85
N THR A 152 2.56 -15.50 -4.15
CA THR A 152 3.81 -15.41 -4.92
C THR A 152 4.96 -16.04 -4.16
N ASN A 153 5.08 -15.82 -2.84
CA ASN A 153 6.11 -16.46 -2.03
C ASN A 153 5.95 -17.99 -1.99
N TYR A 154 4.72 -18.50 -1.89
CA TYR A 154 4.47 -19.93 -1.96
C TYR A 154 4.84 -20.49 -3.35
N GLY A 155 4.44 -19.82 -4.43
CA GLY A 155 4.75 -20.22 -5.80
C GLY A 155 6.24 -20.31 -6.09
N MET A 156 7.03 -19.32 -5.67
CA MET A 156 8.49 -19.31 -5.94
C MET A 156 9.29 -20.33 -5.13
N THR A 157 8.78 -20.78 -3.97
CA THR A 157 9.50 -21.72 -3.09
C THR A 157 9.24 -23.20 -3.40
N LYS A 158 8.37 -23.48 -4.38
CA LYS A 158 8.05 -24.83 -4.83
C LYS A 158 9.21 -25.44 -5.62
N GLU A 159 9.44 -26.75 -5.46
CA GLU A 159 10.55 -27.48 -6.10
C GLU A 159 10.52 -27.41 -7.65
N ASN A 160 9.32 -27.39 -8.24
CA ASN A 160 9.09 -27.16 -9.67
C ASN A 160 8.35 -25.83 -9.86
N SER A 161 8.98 -24.72 -9.46
CA SER A 161 8.40 -23.40 -9.61
C SER A 161 8.51 -22.90 -11.05
N ASP A 162 7.38 -22.48 -11.62
CA ASP A 162 7.30 -21.77 -12.89
C ASP A 162 7.14 -20.25 -12.69
N THR A 163 7.37 -19.74 -11.46
CA THR A 163 7.22 -18.32 -11.15
C THR A 163 8.23 -17.49 -11.94
N ALA A 164 7.75 -16.60 -12.79
CA ALA A 164 8.58 -15.73 -13.59
C ALA A 164 9.03 -14.50 -12.79
N VAL A 165 10.11 -13.84 -13.25
CA VAL A 165 10.54 -12.55 -12.71
C VAL A 165 9.43 -11.51 -12.83
N GLU A 166 8.67 -11.55 -13.92
CA GLU A 166 7.53 -10.65 -14.17
C GLU A 166 6.44 -10.81 -13.09
N ASP A 167 6.14 -12.02 -12.62
CA ASP A 167 5.15 -12.26 -11.56
C ASP A 167 5.58 -11.61 -10.23
N VAL A 168 6.87 -11.74 -9.90
CA VAL A 168 7.46 -11.15 -8.69
C VAL A 168 7.51 -9.63 -8.78
N GLU A 169 7.83 -9.08 -9.95
CA GLU A 169 7.79 -7.64 -10.20
C GLU A 169 6.36 -7.08 -10.15
N ALA A 170 5.37 -7.80 -10.69
CA ALA A 170 3.96 -7.41 -10.62
C ALA A 170 3.47 -7.37 -9.16
N CYS A 171 3.83 -8.38 -8.38
CA CYS A 171 3.56 -8.43 -6.95
C CYS A 171 4.20 -7.25 -6.20
N ALA A 172 5.47 -6.93 -6.50
CA ALA A 172 6.17 -5.80 -5.91
C ALA A 172 5.53 -4.46 -6.29
N ALA A 173 5.18 -4.28 -7.57
CA ALA A 173 4.55 -3.06 -8.07
C ALA A 173 3.20 -2.80 -7.38
N PHE A 174 2.39 -3.85 -7.17
CA PHE A 174 1.13 -3.74 -6.43
C PHE A 174 1.35 -3.34 -4.97
N TRP A 175 2.34 -3.95 -4.28
CA TRP A 175 2.67 -3.60 -2.90
C TRP A 175 3.14 -2.15 -2.75
N HIS A 176 4.03 -1.71 -3.65
CA HIS A 176 4.52 -0.33 -3.67
C HIS A 176 3.45 0.70 -4.02
N MET A 177 2.45 0.33 -4.82
CA MET A 177 1.28 1.17 -5.04
C MET A 177 0.49 1.38 -3.75
N CYS A 178 0.32 0.33 -2.93
CA CYS A 178 -0.27 0.47 -1.60
C CYS A 178 0.57 1.42 -0.73
N ASP A 179 1.89 1.25 -0.68
CA ASP A 179 2.81 2.14 0.06
C ASP A 179 2.65 3.60 -0.38
N LEU A 180 2.59 3.84 -1.70
CA LEU A 180 2.45 5.18 -2.28
C LEU A 180 1.11 5.82 -1.93
N ILE A 181 0.01 5.06 -1.98
CA ILE A 181 -1.31 5.55 -1.55
C ILE A 181 -1.24 5.98 -0.09
N TRP A 182 -0.67 5.16 0.80
CA TRP A 182 -0.55 5.53 2.20
C TRP A 182 0.33 6.78 2.42
N LEU A 183 1.43 6.88 1.67
CA LEU A 183 2.32 8.05 1.70
C LEU A 183 1.57 9.33 1.34
N LEU A 184 0.57 9.28 0.46
CA LEU A 184 -0.30 10.40 0.14
C LEU A 184 -1.38 10.63 1.22
N LEU A 185 -2.00 9.55 1.72
CA LEU A 185 -3.06 9.64 2.74
C LEU A 185 -2.56 10.23 4.06
N PHE A 186 -1.40 9.77 4.54
CA PHE A 186 -0.91 10.12 5.88
C PHE A 186 -0.74 11.64 6.07
N PRO A 187 0.01 12.37 5.22
CA PRO A 187 0.17 13.81 5.38
C PRO A 187 -1.17 14.56 5.28
N VAL A 188 -2.00 14.20 4.29
CA VAL A 188 -3.25 14.90 4.02
C VAL A 188 -4.24 14.75 5.18
N LEU A 189 -4.37 13.55 5.73
CA LEU A 189 -5.31 13.28 6.83
C LEU A 189 -4.76 13.68 8.20
N TYR A 190 -3.47 13.46 8.47
CA TYR A 190 -2.91 13.61 9.83
C TYR A 190 -2.15 14.92 10.07
N LEU A 191 -1.69 15.62 9.03
CA LEU A 191 -0.78 16.76 9.18
C LEU A 191 -1.37 18.10 8.70
N ILE A 192 -2.09 18.14 7.58
CA ILE A 192 -2.38 19.41 6.88
C ILE A 192 -3.43 20.31 7.56
N PHE A 193 -4.50 19.78 8.14
CA PHE A 193 -5.65 20.56 8.67
C PHE A 193 -5.62 20.71 10.17
#